data_AF-A0A397A109-F1
#
_entry.id   AF-A0A397A109-F1
#
_cell.length_a   1.000
_cell.length_b   1.000
_cell.length_c   1.000
_cell.angle_alpha   90.00
_cell.angle_beta   90.00
_cell.angle_gamma   90.00
#
_symmetry.space_group_name_H-M   'P 1'
#
loop_
_entity.id
_entity.type
_entity.pdbx_description
1 polymer ?
#
loop_
_entity_poly.entity_id
_entity_poly.type
_entity_poly.pdbx_seq_one_letter_code
_entity_poly.pdbx_strand_id
1 'polypeptide(L)'
;MEASRRRKKKRSHAAITMMDVIKANGMRVVEGTKLNLVAKGIDIIGTVVHAIAQSTTCLYLSQNNIASLDGLAQFTRLKVLSLGGNLLARFDAFDKLAPHLASLRTLHLSGNPLCDAPNYRLRLIYVLPMVH
;
A
#
# COMPACT_ATOMS: atom_id res chain seq x y z
N MET A 1 -37.12 -13.25 -3.12
CA MET A 1 -35.78 -13.84 -2.87
C MET A 1 -34.79 -13.23 -3.85
N GLU A 2 -34.25 -12.06 -3.49
CA GLU A 2 -33.24 -11.34 -4.26
C GLU A 2 -31.88 -12.04 -4.18
N ALA A 3 -31.63 -12.96 -5.12
CA ALA A 3 -30.27 -13.37 -5.42
C ALA A 3 -29.60 -12.26 -6.23
N SER A 4 -29.11 -11.24 -5.52
CA SER A 4 -28.21 -10.21 -6.03
C SER A 4 -26.91 -10.88 -6.48
N ARG A 5 -26.95 -11.46 -7.68
CA ARG A 5 -25.78 -11.85 -8.45
C ARG A 5 -25.09 -10.55 -8.85
N ARG A 6 -24.29 -9.99 -7.94
CA ARG A 6 -23.24 -9.02 -8.25
C ARG A 6 -22.35 -9.69 -9.29
N ARG A 7 -22.68 -9.47 -10.56
CA ARG A 7 -21.83 -9.71 -11.71
C ARG A 7 -20.51 -9.01 -11.41
N LYS A 8 -19.49 -9.77 -10.99
CA LYS A 8 -18.08 -9.35 -11.07
C LYS A 8 -17.81 -9.16 -12.55
N LYS A 9 -18.18 -7.98 -13.06
CA LYS A 9 -17.88 -7.50 -14.40
C LYS A 9 -16.36 -7.52 -14.46
N LYS A 10 -15.78 -8.54 -15.10
CA LYS A 10 -14.41 -8.53 -15.62
C LYS A 10 -14.34 -7.33 -16.56
N ARG A 11 -14.15 -6.14 -16.00
CA ARG A 11 -13.71 -4.97 -16.76
C ARG A 11 -12.24 -5.25 -17.00
N SER A 12 -11.86 -5.35 -18.26
CA SER A 12 -10.52 -5.04 -18.73
C SER A 12 -10.22 -3.60 -18.29
N HIS A 13 -9.90 -3.42 -17.00
CA HIS A 13 -9.55 -2.14 -16.44
C HIS A 13 -8.04 -2.02 -16.51
N ALA A 14 -7.56 -0.97 -17.16
CA ALA A 14 -6.16 -0.60 -17.06
C ALA A 14 -5.80 -0.46 -15.57
N ALA A 15 -4.65 -0.99 -15.17
CA ALA A 15 -4.21 -0.94 -13.78
C ALA A 15 -4.19 0.53 -13.31
N ILE A 16 -4.92 0.81 -12.22
CA ILE A 16 -5.06 2.17 -11.70
C ILE A 16 -3.84 2.47 -10.84
N THR A 17 -3.10 3.52 -11.20
CA THR A 17 -1.93 3.94 -10.42
C THR A 17 -2.32 4.87 -9.28
N MET A 18 -1.50 4.90 -8.24
CA MET A 18 -1.60 5.87 -7.15
C MET A 18 -1.60 7.31 -7.67
N MET A 19 -0.79 7.59 -8.69
CA MET A 19 -0.69 8.92 -9.29
C MET A 19 -1.99 9.32 -10.01
N ASP A 20 -2.68 8.38 -10.68
CA ASP A 20 -3.97 8.65 -11.31
C ASP A 20 -5.03 9.02 -10.28
N VAL A 21 -5.04 8.33 -9.13
CA VAL A 21 -5.95 8.65 -8.02
C VAL A 21 -5.64 10.01 -7.41
N ILE A 22 -4.35 10.35 -7.23
CA ILE A 22 -3.94 11.68 -6.74
C ILE A 22 -4.38 12.77 -7.73
N LYS A 23 -4.17 12.58 -9.03
CA LYS A 23 -4.63 13.54 -10.07
C LYS A 23 -6.15 13.69 -10.06
N ALA A 24 -6.89 12.60 -9.91
CA ALA A 24 -8.36 12.61 -9.94
C ALA A 24 -8.99 13.22 -8.66
N ASN A 25 -8.36 13.05 -7.49
CA ASN A 25 -8.90 13.56 -6.22
C ASN A 25 -8.26 14.90 -5.79
N GLY A 26 -7.15 15.30 -6.41
CA GLY A 26 -6.39 16.50 -6.08
C GLY A 26 -5.83 16.48 -4.66
N MET A 27 -5.70 17.66 -4.05
CA MET A 27 -5.18 17.81 -2.69
C MET A 27 -6.10 17.25 -1.59
N ARG A 28 -7.32 16.77 -1.92
CA ARG A 28 -8.27 16.25 -0.93
C ARG A 28 -7.81 14.95 -0.27
N VAL A 29 -6.93 14.20 -0.93
CA VAL A 29 -6.32 12.98 -0.38
C VAL A 29 -5.05 13.29 0.43
N VAL A 30 -4.56 14.53 0.37
CA VAL A 30 -3.34 14.98 1.04
C VAL A 30 -3.72 15.85 2.24
N GLU A 31 -3.49 15.36 3.45
CA GLU A 31 -3.70 16.10 4.69
C GLU A 31 -2.34 16.39 5.33
N GLY A 32 -1.74 17.52 4.96
CA GLY A 32 -0.39 17.87 5.38
C GLY A 32 0.64 16.85 4.88
N THR A 33 1.16 16.02 5.78
CA THR A 33 2.10 14.93 5.47
C THR A 33 1.45 13.55 5.39
N LYS A 34 0.11 13.48 5.51
CA LYS A 34 -0.65 12.24 5.45
C LYS A 34 -1.30 12.09 4.09
N LEU A 35 -1.21 10.89 3.52
CA LEU A 35 -1.77 10.58 2.22
C LEU A 35 -2.82 9.47 2.37
N ASN A 36 -4.09 9.84 2.20
CA ASN A 36 -5.23 8.95 2.38
C ASN A 36 -5.79 8.49 1.04
N LEU A 37 -5.53 7.22 0.72
CA LEU A 37 -5.89 6.58 -0.54
C LEU A 37 -6.63 5.25 -0.29
N VAL A 38 -7.36 5.19 0.83
CA VAL A 38 -8.11 4.00 1.22
C VAL A 38 -9.29 3.77 0.26
N ALA A 39 -9.51 2.52 -0.13
CA ALA A 39 -10.64 2.10 -0.97
C ALA A 39 -10.75 2.86 -2.31
N LYS A 40 -9.63 3.09 -2.98
CA LYS A 40 -9.56 3.79 -4.28
C LYS A 40 -9.34 2.86 -5.48
N GLY A 41 -9.22 1.55 -5.23
CA GLY A 41 -8.99 0.55 -6.27
C GLY A 41 -7.62 0.66 -6.93
N ILE A 42 -6.61 1.08 -6.17
CA ILE A 42 -5.23 1.19 -6.67
C ILE A 42 -4.66 -0.21 -6.88
N ASP A 43 -4.13 -0.47 -8.07
CA ASP A 43 -3.44 -1.71 -8.40
C ASP A 43 -1.92 -1.53 -8.30
N ILE A 44 -1.43 -0.33 -8.66
CA ILE A 44 0.01 -0.01 -8.75
C ILE A 44 0.33 1.25 -7.95
N ILE A 45 1.33 1.17 -7.06
CA ILE A 45 1.84 2.34 -6.35
C ILE A 45 2.58 3.25 -7.34
N GLY A 46 3.62 2.74 -8.00
CA GLY A 46 4.34 3.46 -9.04
C GLY A 46 5.01 4.76 -8.53
N THR A 47 5.50 5.56 -9.46
CA THR A 47 6.19 6.82 -9.13
C THR A 47 5.18 7.94 -8.93
N VAL A 48 5.35 8.71 -7.84
CA VAL A 48 4.57 9.93 -7.59
C VAL A 48 5.47 11.17 -7.69
N VAL A 49 4.88 12.36 -7.61
CA VAL A 49 5.64 13.62 -7.61
C VAL A 49 6.62 13.63 -6.45
N HIS A 50 7.88 13.96 -6.70
CA HIS A 50 8.96 13.97 -5.72
C HIS A 50 8.60 14.76 -4.43
N ALA A 51 7.94 15.91 -4.57
CA ALA A 51 7.49 16.71 -3.44
C ALA A 51 6.50 15.96 -2.51
N ILE A 52 5.59 15.16 -3.08
CA ILE A 52 4.65 14.33 -2.30
C ILE A 52 5.41 13.17 -1.65
N ALA A 53 6.29 12.51 -2.39
CA ALA A 53 7.10 11.41 -1.87
C ALA A 53 7.94 11.79 -0.64
N GLN A 54 8.61 12.95 -0.70
CA GLN A 54 9.50 13.42 0.37
C GLN A 54 8.77 14.11 1.54
N SER A 55 7.54 14.57 1.34
CA SER A 55 6.74 15.17 2.42
C SER A 55 5.87 14.15 3.17
N THR A 56 5.56 13.00 2.55
CA THR A 56 4.64 12.01 3.14
C THR A 56 5.28 11.26 4.30
N THR A 57 4.64 11.29 5.46
CA THR A 57 5.02 10.54 6.66
C THR A 57 4.04 9.41 7.00
N CYS A 58 2.78 9.54 6.58
CA CYS A 58 1.74 8.53 6.80
C CYS A 58 1.06 8.20 5.48
N LEU A 59 1.09 6.94 5.08
CA LEU A 59 0.51 6.47 3.82
C LEU A 59 -0.55 5.42 4.09
N TYR A 60 -1.80 5.75 3.76
CA TYR A 60 -2.95 4.87 3.92
C TYR A 60 -3.42 4.33 2.57
N LEU A 61 -3.09 3.07 2.30
CA LEU A 61 -3.39 2.33 1.08
C LEU A 61 -4.27 1.11 1.35
N SER A 62 -5.00 1.09 2.48
CA SER A 62 -5.86 -0.03 2.82
C SER A 62 -7.04 -0.20 1.85
N GLN A 63 -7.56 -1.42 1.72
CA GLN A 63 -8.68 -1.79 0.86
C GLN A 63 -8.45 -1.44 -0.63
N ASN A 64 -7.24 -1.71 -1.13
CA ASN A 64 -6.90 -1.57 -2.55
C ASN A 64 -6.56 -2.96 -3.15
N ASN A 65 -6.10 -2.99 -4.39
CA ASN A 65 -5.76 -4.22 -5.11
C ASN A 65 -4.24 -4.37 -5.27
N ILE A 66 -3.46 -3.82 -4.34
CA ILE A 66 -2.00 -3.74 -4.48
C ILE A 66 -1.40 -5.14 -4.32
N ALA A 67 -0.71 -5.61 -5.36
CA ALA A 67 -0.02 -6.90 -5.36
C ALA A 67 1.52 -6.75 -5.30
N SER A 68 2.05 -5.57 -5.62
CA SER A 68 3.49 -5.24 -5.54
C SER A 68 3.72 -3.95 -4.78
N LEU A 69 4.86 -3.86 -4.10
CA LEU A 69 5.31 -2.66 -3.39
C LEU A 69 6.26 -1.80 -4.24
N ASP A 70 6.36 -2.06 -5.54
CA ASP A 70 7.20 -1.27 -6.43
C ASP A 70 6.76 0.21 -6.45
N GLY A 71 7.72 1.09 -6.19
CA GLY A 71 7.49 2.53 -6.02
C GLY A 71 7.41 2.99 -4.55
N LEU A 72 7.32 2.11 -3.56
CA LEU A 72 7.32 2.55 -2.15
C LEU A 72 8.70 3.07 -1.68
N ALA A 73 9.78 2.71 -2.35
CA ALA A 73 11.15 3.14 -1.99
C ALA A 73 11.36 4.67 -2.06
N GLN A 74 10.50 5.41 -2.76
CA GLN A 74 10.57 6.87 -2.84
C GLN A 74 10.16 7.58 -1.54
N PHE A 75 9.42 6.90 -0.64
CA PHE A 75 8.91 7.48 0.61
C PHE A 75 9.89 7.32 1.78
N THR A 76 11.03 7.99 1.71
CA THR A 76 12.15 7.85 2.68
C THR A 76 11.82 8.33 4.10
N ARG A 77 10.80 9.19 4.25
CA ARG A 77 10.33 9.77 5.52
C ARG A 77 9.10 9.08 6.09
N LEU A 78 8.71 7.94 5.52
CA LEU A 78 7.51 7.22 5.91
C LEU A 78 7.66 6.64 7.33
N LYS A 79 6.70 6.94 8.19
CA LYS A 79 6.60 6.45 9.57
C LYS A 79 5.46 5.44 9.74
N VAL A 80 4.34 5.67 9.04
CA VAL A 80 3.14 4.83 9.11
C VAL A 80 2.77 4.36 7.70
N LEU A 81 2.66 3.05 7.52
CA LEU A 81 2.22 2.43 6.27
C LEU A 81 1.05 1.47 6.54
N SER A 82 -0.09 1.76 5.93
CA SER A 82 -1.28 0.93 6.02
C SER A 82 -1.58 0.29 4.68
N LEU A 83 -1.42 -1.03 4.60
CA LEU A 83 -1.62 -1.85 3.42
C LEU A 83 -2.66 -2.95 3.67
N GLY A 84 -3.54 -2.80 4.66
CA GLY A 84 -4.52 -3.82 5.01
C GLY A 84 -5.54 -4.07 3.90
N GLY A 85 -5.98 -5.31 3.70
CA GLY A 85 -6.96 -5.67 2.66
C GLY A 85 -6.46 -5.42 1.25
N ASN A 86 -5.20 -5.78 0.97
CA ASN A 86 -4.58 -5.76 -0.36
C ASN A 86 -4.28 -7.20 -0.83
N LEU A 87 -3.55 -7.35 -1.94
CA LEU A 87 -3.27 -8.63 -2.60
C LEU A 87 -1.81 -9.08 -2.45
N LEU A 88 -1.12 -8.63 -1.39
CA LEU A 88 0.27 -8.97 -1.16
C LEU A 88 0.40 -10.44 -0.73
N ALA A 89 1.05 -11.25 -1.56
CA ALA A 89 1.18 -12.70 -1.33
C ALA A 89 2.60 -13.15 -0.93
N ARG A 90 3.61 -12.29 -1.08
CA ARG A 90 5.03 -12.66 -0.88
C ARG A 90 5.78 -11.60 -0.07
N PHE A 91 6.78 -12.05 0.69
CA PHE A 91 7.63 -11.18 1.50
C PHE A 91 8.79 -10.56 0.70
N ASP A 92 9.13 -11.13 -0.46
CA ASP A 92 10.30 -10.75 -1.27
C ASP A 92 10.34 -9.25 -1.62
N ALA A 93 9.18 -8.59 -1.69
CA ALA A 93 9.09 -7.15 -1.90
C ALA A 93 9.58 -6.34 -0.69
N PHE A 94 9.34 -6.82 0.55
CA PHE A 94 9.78 -6.14 1.76
C PHE A 94 11.29 -6.22 1.95
N ASP A 95 11.95 -7.30 1.51
CA ASP A 95 13.42 -7.44 1.59
C ASP A 95 14.13 -6.30 0.85
N LYS A 96 13.61 -5.93 -0.33
CA LYS A 96 14.13 -4.83 -1.15
C LYS A 96 13.76 -3.45 -0.58
N LEU A 97 12.63 -3.35 0.13
CA LEU A 97 12.13 -2.09 0.67
C LEU A 97 12.72 -1.75 2.04
N ALA A 98 13.12 -2.75 2.83
CA ALA A 98 13.69 -2.58 4.16
C ALA A 98 14.75 -1.46 4.27
N PRO A 99 15.78 -1.37 3.38
CA PRO A 99 16.78 -0.31 3.47
C PRO A 99 16.21 1.10 3.19
N HIS A 100 15.10 1.21 2.45
CA HIS A 100 14.48 2.50 2.11
C HIS A 100 13.49 3.00 3.17
N LEU A 101 13.05 2.12 4.07
CA LEU A 101 12.00 2.38 5.07
C LEU A 101 12.56 2.53 6.50
N ALA A 102 13.77 3.05 6.66
CA ALA A 102 14.43 3.19 7.98
C ALA A 102 13.63 4.03 9.01
N SER A 103 12.78 4.95 8.53
CA SER A 103 11.91 5.77 9.38
C SER A 103 10.59 5.10 9.74
N LEU A 104 10.28 3.93 9.18
CA LEU A 104 9.02 3.24 9.40
C LEU A 104 8.95 2.77 10.85
N ARG A 105 7.78 2.95 11.47
CA ARG A 105 7.49 2.54 12.84
C ARG A 105 6.25 1.67 12.93
N THR A 106 5.28 1.91 12.05
CA THR A 106 3.99 1.21 12.06
C THR A 106 3.67 0.67 10.68
N LEU A 107 3.37 -0.63 10.60
CA LEU A 107 3.00 -1.33 9.38
C LEU A 107 1.74 -2.18 9.60
N HIS A 108 0.69 -1.93 8.82
CA HIS A 108 -0.52 -2.75 8.85
C HIS A 108 -0.64 -3.57 7.56
N LEU A 109 -0.65 -4.90 7.67
CA LEU A 109 -0.79 -5.83 6.55
C LEU A 109 -2.01 -6.75 6.67
N SER A 110 -2.85 -6.59 7.70
CA SER A 110 -4.01 -7.46 7.94
C SER A 110 -4.89 -7.61 6.69
N GLY A 111 -5.36 -8.84 6.42
CA GLY A 111 -6.19 -9.11 5.24
C GLY A 111 -5.43 -9.16 3.92
N ASN A 112 -4.11 -9.34 3.93
CA ASN A 112 -3.33 -9.74 2.76
C ASN A 112 -3.08 -11.26 2.76
N PRO A 113 -3.00 -11.91 1.59
CA PRO A 113 -2.69 -13.35 1.50
C PRO A 113 -1.41 -13.78 2.23
N LEU A 114 -0.39 -12.91 2.31
CA LEU A 114 0.84 -13.21 3.05
C LEU A 114 0.65 -13.36 4.56
N CYS A 115 -0.45 -12.85 5.13
CA CYS A 115 -0.74 -13.00 6.55
C CYS A 115 -1.14 -14.42 6.93
N ASP A 116 -1.63 -15.19 5.96
CA ASP A 116 -2.00 -16.60 6.15
C ASP A 116 -0.78 -17.53 6.06
N ALA A 117 0.39 -16.99 5.69
CA ALA A 117 1.62 -17.75 5.63
C ALA A 117 2.09 -18.16 7.04
N PRO A 118 2.62 -19.39 7.20
CA PRO A 118 3.18 -19.83 8.47
C PRO A 118 4.33 -18.89 8.87
N ASN A 119 4.44 -18.62 10.17
CA ASN A 119 5.45 -17.73 10.73
C ASN A 119 5.43 -16.29 10.18
N TYR A 120 4.30 -15.82 9.63
CA TYR A 120 4.16 -14.46 9.08
C TYR A 120 4.76 -13.38 9.99
N ARG A 121 4.43 -13.42 11.29
CA ARG A 121 4.94 -12.44 12.26
C ARG A 121 6.46 -12.50 12.44
N LEU A 122 7.02 -13.70 12.59
CA LEU A 122 8.47 -13.87 12.74
C LEU A 122 9.21 -13.41 11.50
N ARG A 123 8.69 -13.75 10.31
CA ARG A 123 9.26 -13.32 9.03
C ARG A 123 9.18 -11.81 8.85
N LEU A 124 8.08 -11.18 9.26
CA LEU A 124 7.93 -9.74 9.19
C LEU A 124 8.95 -9.02 10.10
N ILE A 125 9.13 -9.50 11.34
CA ILE A 125 10.12 -8.95 12.27
C ILE A 125 11.54 -9.13 11.73
N TYR A 126 11.83 -10.28 11.11
CA TYR A 126 13.14 -10.53 10.50
C TYR A 126 13.45 -9.58 9.35
N VAL A 127 12.47 -9.34 8.45
CA VAL A 127 12.66 -8.47 7.28
C VAL A 127 12.61 -6.99 7.64
N LEU A 128 11.75 -6.62 8.60
CA LEU A 128 11.55 -5.24 9.03
C LEU A 128 11.72 -5.09 10.55
N PRO A 129 12.95 -5.23 11.07
CA PRO A 129 13.21 -5.15 12.51
C PRO A 129 12.92 -3.77 13.12
N MET A 130 12.79 -2.74 12.29
CA MET A 130 12.47 -1.37 12.71
C MET A 130 10.99 -1.12 13.00
N VAL A 131 10.11 -2.06 12.63
CA VAL A 131 8.67 -1.96 12.88
C VAL A 131 8.35 -2.66 14.21
N HIS A 132 7.61 -1.96 15.07
CA HIS A 132 7.18 -2.45 16.38
C HIS A 132 5.72 -2.90 16.38
#